data_AF-A0A954XJX1-F1
#
_entry.id   AF-A0A954XJX1-F1
#
_cell.length_a   1.000
_cell.length_b   1.000
_cell.length_c   1.000
_cell.angle_alpha   90.00
_cell.angle_beta   90.00
_cell.angle_gamma   90.00
#
_symmetry.space_group_name_H-M   'P 1'
#
loop_
_entity.id
_entity.type
_entity.pdbx_description
1 polymer ?
#
loop_
_entity_poly.entity_id
_entity_poly.type
_entity_poly.pdbx_seq_one_letter_code
_entity_poly.pdbx_strand_id
1 'polypeptide(L)'
;MPDGLTAAMSREQQVDLIRFLTTLGRPEGLAEPLIDAVVAHAHAHVPAAFEFDRAPLDPRSWPSWEHPVNRDRVYDFYGKQAEYFRRQLPRPSLLSEFPGLDGGQFGHWGNQNDTTWAGDEWNQMRLGSVQSGIFHGGGVTVARGVCVRLGETSELSACFNPDTLSYDAVWSGGFVKFSSFRHGFLHGLIMEGQLRAKPEAKKPSQPHKYLGFYRHGKRVVFAYRIGDVEYLDAPWVENGEFAREVAPVETHPLREVVQGGPSQWPQSLDTKIVYGEGHPYAIDTVELPVDNPWNAPLFCGGHDFLPDGSALVCTMQGDVWHVSGFVGDGRSDRPRKATWRRFASGLHHALGLLVTERGIFVQCRDQLVRLHDRNGDGEADFYECFSNA
;
A
#
# COMPACT_ATOMS: atom_id res chain seq x y z
N MET A 1 -27.06 -5.42 47.24
CA MET A 1 -26.25 -5.71 48.44
C MET A 1 -24.85 -5.20 48.18
N PRO A 2 -24.11 -4.72 49.19
CA PRO A 2 -22.70 -4.36 49.02
C PRO A 2 -21.91 -5.56 48.51
N ASP A 3 -20.94 -5.32 47.62
CA ASP A 3 -20.07 -6.37 47.09
C ASP A 3 -19.32 -7.07 48.24
N GLY A 4 -19.25 -8.41 48.18
CA GLY A 4 -18.47 -9.23 49.12
C GLY A 4 -19.16 -9.62 50.44
N LEU A 5 -20.39 -9.17 50.71
CA LEU A 5 -21.07 -9.49 51.99
C LEU A 5 -21.30 -11.00 52.19
N THR A 6 -21.61 -11.74 51.11
CA THR A 6 -21.83 -13.19 51.16
C THR A 6 -20.52 -13.99 51.14
N ALA A 7 -19.41 -13.40 50.71
CA ALA A 7 -18.11 -14.08 50.60
C ALA A 7 -17.47 -14.37 51.96
N ALA A 8 -17.82 -13.59 52.99
CA ALA A 8 -17.39 -13.82 54.38
C ALA A 8 -18.33 -14.75 55.16
N MET A 9 -19.46 -15.17 54.57
CA MET A 9 -20.46 -16.04 55.21
C MET A 9 -20.14 -17.51 54.96
N SER A 10 -20.35 -18.35 55.98
CA SER A 10 -20.34 -19.80 55.78
C SER A 10 -21.51 -20.23 54.88
N ARG A 11 -21.42 -21.42 54.28
CA ARG A 11 -22.48 -21.95 53.41
C ARG A 11 -23.84 -22.03 54.11
N GLU A 12 -23.83 -22.40 55.39
CA GLU A 12 -25.04 -22.44 56.24
C GLU A 12 -25.65 -21.05 56.43
N GLN A 13 -24.81 -20.03 56.68
CA GLN A 13 -25.27 -18.65 56.81
C GLN A 13 -25.84 -18.08 55.51
N GLN A 14 -25.29 -18.46 54.36
CA GLN A 14 -25.84 -18.07 53.05
C GLN A 14 -27.23 -18.68 52.83
N VAL A 15 -27.39 -19.97 53.16
CA VAL A 15 -28.68 -20.68 53.07
C VAL A 15 -29.72 -20.05 53.99
N ASP A 16 -29.34 -19.75 55.24
CA ASP A 16 -30.23 -19.13 56.22
C ASP A 16 -30.64 -17.71 55.82
N LEU A 17 -29.72 -16.91 55.28
CA LEU A 17 -30.02 -15.57 54.78
C LEU A 17 -31.01 -15.62 53.62
N ILE A 18 -30.79 -16.51 52.65
CA ILE A 18 -31.69 -16.67 51.50
C ILE A 18 -33.05 -17.19 51.95
N ARG A 19 -33.07 -18.15 52.87
CA ARG A 19 -34.31 -18.64 53.48
C ARG A 19 -35.05 -17.48 54.15
N PHE A 20 -34.41 -16.75 55.05
CA PHE A 20 -34.98 -15.60 55.73
C PHE A 20 -35.58 -14.57 54.76
N LEU A 21 -34.81 -14.16 53.74
CA LEU A 21 -35.25 -13.17 52.75
C LEU A 21 -36.41 -13.67 51.88
N THR A 22 -36.47 -14.97 51.60
CA THR A 22 -37.52 -15.58 50.75
C THR A 22 -38.75 -16.03 51.53
N THR A 23 -38.65 -16.20 52.85
CA THR A 23 -39.76 -16.54 53.76
C THR A 23 -40.39 -15.37 54.47
N LEU A 24 -39.87 -14.15 54.28
CA LEU A 24 -40.42 -12.94 54.88
C LEU A 24 -41.87 -12.75 54.42
N GLY A 25 -42.82 -13.11 55.29
CA GLY A 25 -44.26 -13.05 55.03
C GLY A 25 -44.91 -14.31 54.45
N ARG A 26 -44.23 -15.47 54.40
CA ARG A 26 -44.83 -16.76 53.99
C ARG A 26 -44.44 -17.89 54.96
N PRO A 27 -45.40 -18.73 55.41
CA PRO A 27 -45.16 -19.78 56.42
C PRO A 27 -44.39 -20.99 55.89
N GLU A 28 -44.37 -21.20 54.57
CA GLU A 28 -43.62 -22.29 53.94
C GLU A 28 -42.36 -21.76 53.29
N GLY A 29 -41.20 -22.24 53.75
CA GLY A 29 -39.91 -21.86 53.19
C GLY A 29 -39.60 -22.52 51.87
N LEU A 30 -38.72 -21.90 51.08
CA LEU A 30 -38.17 -22.55 49.90
C LEU A 30 -37.43 -23.84 50.32
N ALA A 31 -37.70 -24.93 49.60
CA ALA A 31 -37.01 -26.18 49.81
C ALA A 31 -35.52 -26.02 49.47
N GLU A 32 -34.66 -26.66 50.26
CA GLU A 32 -33.20 -26.62 50.16
C GLU A 32 -32.65 -26.81 48.72
N PRO A 33 -33.19 -27.74 47.89
CA PRO A 33 -32.75 -27.91 46.51
C PRO A 33 -33.01 -26.70 45.61
N LEU A 34 -34.08 -25.94 45.88
CA LEU A 34 -34.42 -24.73 45.15
C LEU A 34 -33.48 -23.58 45.55
N ILE A 35 -33.07 -23.53 46.82
CA ILE A 35 -32.08 -22.58 47.33
C ILE A 35 -30.70 -22.87 46.72
N ASP A 36 -30.27 -24.12 46.69
CA ASP A 36 -29.03 -24.54 46.01
C ASP A 36 -29.03 -24.16 44.52
N ALA A 37 -30.17 -24.35 43.84
CA ALA A 37 -30.32 -23.94 42.44
C ALA A 37 -30.19 -22.42 42.28
N VAL A 38 -30.83 -21.62 43.14
CA VAL A 38 -30.75 -20.15 43.09
C VAL A 38 -29.33 -19.66 43.40
N VAL A 39 -28.63 -20.26 44.38
CA VAL A 39 -27.24 -19.92 44.70
C VAL A 39 -26.31 -20.27 43.54
N ALA A 40 -26.48 -21.44 42.91
CA ALA A 40 -25.71 -21.82 41.73
C ALA A 40 -25.92 -20.86 40.55
N HIS A 41 -27.12 -20.31 40.38
CA HIS A 41 -27.42 -19.35 39.31
C HIS A 41 -27.06 -17.90 39.68
N ALA A 42 -27.06 -17.52 40.96
CA ALA A 42 -26.77 -16.16 41.43
C ALA A 42 -25.28 -15.76 41.27
N HIS A 43 -24.38 -16.73 41.15
CA HIS A 43 -22.94 -16.50 40.93
C HIS A 43 -22.51 -16.49 39.45
N ALA A 44 -23.43 -16.62 38.50
CA ALA A 44 -23.09 -16.93 37.10
C ALA A 44 -23.10 -15.72 36.14
N HIS A 45 -22.86 -14.51 36.64
CA HIS A 45 -22.74 -13.30 35.81
C HIS A 45 -21.32 -13.04 35.29
N VAL A 46 -20.34 -13.81 35.73
CA VAL A 46 -18.96 -13.73 35.21
C VAL A 46 -18.78 -14.82 34.15
N PRO A 47 -18.27 -14.49 32.95
CA PRO A 47 -17.96 -15.49 31.94
C PRO A 47 -17.00 -16.55 32.48
N ALA A 48 -17.27 -17.82 32.20
CA ALA A 48 -16.36 -18.89 32.56
C ALA A 48 -15.00 -18.69 31.88
N ALA A 49 -13.93 -18.82 32.67
CA ALA A 49 -12.57 -18.75 32.16
C ALA A 49 -12.31 -19.92 31.22
N PHE A 50 -11.66 -19.62 30.10
CA PHE A 50 -11.26 -20.61 29.10
C PHE A 50 -9.84 -20.31 28.66
N GLU A 51 -8.89 -21.12 29.14
CA GLU A 51 -7.54 -21.11 28.61
C GLU A 51 -7.52 -21.88 27.30
N PHE A 52 -6.92 -21.29 26.27
CA PHE A 52 -6.88 -21.87 24.94
C PHE A 52 -5.46 -21.84 24.38
N ASP A 53 -5.14 -22.88 23.62
CA ASP A 53 -3.98 -22.89 22.75
C ASP A 53 -4.26 -22.06 21.50
N ARG A 54 -3.26 -21.32 21.03
CA ARG A 54 -3.35 -20.50 19.82
C ARG A 54 -3.21 -21.33 18.54
N ALA A 55 -2.47 -22.45 18.58
CA ALA A 55 -2.20 -23.27 17.40
C ALA A 55 -3.49 -23.79 16.74
N PRO A 56 -3.59 -23.79 15.40
CA PRO A 56 -4.79 -24.29 14.71
C PRO A 56 -5.06 -25.77 15.03
N LEU A 57 -6.34 -26.16 15.03
CA LEU A 57 -6.75 -27.56 15.20
C LEU A 57 -6.24 -28.44 14.06
N ASP A 58 -6.17 -27.91 12.84
CA ASP A 58 -5.51 -28.55 11.69
C ASP A 58 -4.44 -27.63 11.08
N PRO A 59 -3.18 -27.76 11.49
CA PRO A 59 -2.05 -27.02 10.93
C PRO A 59 -1.93 -27.06 9.41
N ARG A 60 -2.39 -28.14 8.76
CA ARG A 60 -2.28 -28.30 7.30
C ARG A 60 -3.23 -27.36 6.56
N SER A 61 -4.33 -26.95 7.20
CA SER A 61 -5.26 -25.96 6.66
C SER A 61 -4.74 -24.52 6.81
N TRP A 62 -3.68 -24.32 7.59
CA TRP A 62 -3.12 -23.02 7.92
C TRP A 62 -1.60 -23.01 7.77
N PRO A 63 -1.03 -23.27 6.58
CA PRO A 63 0.42 -23.48 6.41
C PRO A 63 1.29 -22.32 6.92
N SER A 64 0.75 -21.10 6.99
CA SER A 64 1.46 -19.93 7.52
C SER A 64 1.23 -19.65 9.01
N TRP A 65 0.63 -20.56 9.78
CA TRP A 65 0.28 -20.30 11.18
C TRP A 65 1.49 -20.05 12.08
N GLU A 66 2.65 -20.61 11.74
CA GLU A 66 3.93 -20.39 12.43
C GLU A 66 4.70 -19.17 11.92
N HIS A 67 4.20 -18.48 10.88
CA HIS A 67 4.89 -17.29 10.37
C HIS A 67 4.97 -16.22 11.48
N PRO A 68 6.08 -15.45 11.58
CA PRO A 68 6.26 -14.46 12.64
C PRO A 68 5.12 -13.44 12.75
N VAL A 69 4.48 -13.09 11.63
CA VAL A 69 3.32 -12.18 11.60
C VAL A 69 2.10 -12.75 12.37
N ASN A 70 1.96 -14.07 12.40
CA ASN A 70 0.84 -14.80 13.00
C ASN A 70 1.15 -15.34 14.41
N ARG A 71 2.29 -15.00 15.01
CA ARG A 71 2.73 -15.53 16.32
C ARG A 71 1.74 -15.35 17.47
N ASP A 72 0.83 -14.38 17.36
CA ASP A 72 -0.21 -14.10 18.35
C ASP A 72 -1.63 -14.49 17.88
N ARG A 73 -1.75 -14.98 16.65
CA ARG A 73 -3.02 -15.31 16.01
C ARG A 73 -3.74 -16.42 16.79
N VAL A 74 -5.02 -16.20 17.05
CA VAL A 74 -5.90 -17.19 17.68
C VAL A 74 -6.67 -17.93 16.59
N TYR A 75 -6.43 -19.23 16.46
CA TYR A 75 -7.15 -20.10 15.54
C TYR A 75 -8.24 -20.91 16.27
N ASP A 76 -9.36 -21.14 15.58
CA ASP A 76 -10.42 -22.09 15.99
C ASP A 76 -10.99 -21.88 17.41
N PHE A 77 -11.02 -20.63 17.91
CA PHE A 77 -11.38 -20.32 19.30
C PHE A 77 -12.68 -20.99 19.75
N TYR A 78 -13.78 -20.76 19.03
CA TYR A 78 -15.09 -21.31 19.41
C TYR A 78 -15.15 -22.84 19.29
N GLY A 79 -14.42 -23.43 18.33
CA GLY A 79 -14.31 -24.89 18.21
C GLY A 79 -13.65 -25.50 19.44
N LYS A 80 -12.53 -24.92 19.88
CA LYS A 80 -11.82 -25.35 21.09
C LYS A 80 -12.63 -25.09 22.36
N GLN A 81 -13.31 -23.95 22.44
CA GLN A 81 -14.17 -23.59 23.58
C GLN A 81 -15.32 -24.57 23.75
N ALA A 82 -15.99 -24.92 22.65
CA ALA A 82 -17.06 -25.92 22.64
C ALA A 82 -16.56 -27.30 23.09
N GLU A 83 -15.40 -27.73 22.58
CA GLU A 83 -14.75 -28.99 22.95
C GLU A 83 -14.34 -29.07 24.43
N TYR A 84 -13.92 -27.94 25.00
CA TYR A 84 -13.53 -27.83 26.40
C TYR A 84 -14.74 -27.92 27.33
N PHE A 85 -15.76 -27.08 27.14
CA PHE A 85 -16.91 -27.01 28.05
C PHE A 85 -17.92 -28.14 27.87
N ARG A 86 -17.98 -28.80 26.70
CA ARG A 86 -18.87 -29.97 26.53
C ARG A 86 -18.53 -31.14 27.47
N ARG A 87 -17.29 -31.17 28.01
CA ARG A 87 -16.80 -32.22 28.92
C ARG A 87 -17.05 -31.91 30.39
N GLN A 88 -17.58 -30.72 30.72
CA GLN A 88 -17.76 -30.26 32.09
C GLN A 88 -19.23 -30.31 32.51
N LEU A 89 -19.49 -30.74 33.75
CA LEU A 89 -20.81 -30.77 34.37
C LEU A 89 -20.73 -30.20 35.81
N PRO A 90 -21.58 -29.23 36.18
CA PRO A 90 -22.55 -28.54 35.32
C PRO A 90 -21.86 -27.62 34.31
N ARG A 91 -22.51 -27.40 33.15
CA ARG A 91 -21.99 -26.45 32.15
C ARG A 91 -22.23 -25.01 32.61
N PRO A 92 -21.27 -24.08 32.41
CA PRO A 92 -21.49 -22.68 32.73
C PRO A 92 -22.60 -22.05 31.89
N SER A 93 -23.34 -21.10 32.46
CA SER A 93 -24.39 -20.35 31.75
C SER A 93 -23.85 -19.23 30.87
N LEU A 94 -22.62 -18.77 31.13
CA LEU A 94 -21.95 -17.71 30.38
C LEU A 94 -20.52 -18.13 30.06
N LEU A 95 -20.13 -18.06 28.79
CA LEU A 95 -18.79 -18.40 28.31
C LEU A 95 -18.03 -17.12 27.94
N SER A 96 -16.69 -17.17 28.02
CA SER A 96 -15.86 -16.06 27.57
C SER A 96 -16.07 -15.74 26.08
N GLU A 97 -16.04 -14.47 25.73
CA GLU A 97 -16.09 -14.04 24.33
C GLU A 97 -14.77 -14.28 23.61
N PHE A 98 -14.79 -14.21 22.28
CA PHE A 98 -13.58 -14.28 21.49
C PHE A 98 -12.68 -13.08 21.83
N PRO A 99 -11.43 -13.29 22.26
CA PRO A 99 -10.55 -12.21 22.72
C PRO A 99 -10.02 -11.35 21.56
N GLY A 100 -10.41 -11.63 20.32
CA GLY A 100 -9.90 -10.96 19.13
C GLY A 100 -8.83 -11.76 18.41
N LEU A 101 -8.54 -11.30 17.20
CA LEU A 101 -7.70 -11.95 16.21
C LEU A 101 -6.32 -12.36 16.76
N ASP A 102 -5.67 -11.47 17.52
CA ASP A 102 -4.36 -11.69 18.14
C ASP A 102 -4.46 -11.69 19.68
N GLY A 103 -5.58 -12.18 20.22
CA GLY A 103 -5.79 -12.34 21.66
C GLY A 103 -6.07 -11.05 22.44
N GLY A 104 -6.34 -9.94 21.76
CA GLY A 104 -6.87 -8.71 22.36
C GLY A 104 -5.86 -7.81 23.08
N GLN A 105 -4.61 -8.26 23.22
CA GLN A 105 -3.57 -7.53 23.95
C GLN A 105 -3.06 -6.29 23.22
N PHE A 106 -3.16 -6.27 21.88
CA PHE A 106 -2.47 -5.28 21.04
C PHE A 106 -3.39 -4.17 20.48
N GLY A 107 -4.67 -4.16 20.88
CA GLY A 107 -5.65 -3.16 20.43
C GLY A 107 -5.82 -3.12 18.90
N HIS A 108 -6.23 -1.97 18.37
CA HIS A 108 -6.53 -1.79 16.95
C HIS A 108 -5.32 -1.97 16.02
N TRP A 109 -4.12 -1.69 16.50
CA TRP A 109 -2.89 -1.67 15.69
C TRP A 109 -2.23 -3.06 15.55
N GLY A 110 -2.69 -4.04 16.33
CA GLY A 110 -2.13 -5.39 16.30
C GLY A 110 -0.68 -5.44 16.82
N ASN A 111 -0.03 -6.58 16.63
CA ASN A 111 1.29 -6.86 17.19
C ASN A 111 2.47 -6.25 16.38
N GLN A 112 2.20 -5.34 15.43
CA GLN A 112 3.21 -4.68 14.60
C GLN A 112 3.21 -3.17 14.88
N ASN A 113 4.38 -2.55 14.91
CA ASN A 113 4.55 -1.13 15.18
C ASN A 113 5.38 -0.46 14.08
N ASP A 114 5.61 0.85 14.20
CA ASP A 114 6.35 1.60 13.18
C ASP A 114 7.80 1.12 13.00
N THR A 115 8.41 0.50 14.00
CA THR A 115 9.74 -0.12 13.88
C THR A 115 9.69 -1.35 12.98
N THR A 116 8.63 -2.15 13.03
CA THR A 116 8.42 -3.28 12.10
C THR A 116 8.40 -2.78 10.65
N TRP A 117 7.72 -1.66 10.41
CA TRP A 117 7.50 -1.13 9.07
C TRP A 117 8.61 -0.18 8.60
N ALA A 118 9.63 0.07 9.43
CA ALA A 118 10.74 0.91 9.04
C ALA A 118 11.59 0.21 7.97
N GLY A 119 11.92 0.91 6.91
CA GLY A 119 12.69 0.39 5.78
C GLY A 119 13.27 1.50 4.94
N ASP A 120 14.52 1.33 4.50
CA ASP A 120 15.28 2.32 3.72
C ASP A 120 15.46 1.91 2.25
N GLU A 121 14.78 0.84 1.82
CA GLU A 121 14.99 0.23 0.50
C GLU A 121 14.72 1.22 -0.63
N TRP A 122 13.78 2.14 -0.44
CA TRP A 122 13.48 3.16 -1.45
C TRP A 122 14.64 4.16 -1.67
N ASN A 123 15.43 4.47 -0.63
CA ASN A 123 16.64 5.29 -0.80
C ASN A 123 17.77 4.54 -1.53
N GLN A 124 17.72 3.21 -1.58
CA GLN A 124 18.68 2.38 -2.32
C GLN A 124 18.30 2.18 -3.79
N MET A 125 17.08 2.59 -4.17
CA MET A 125 16.57 2.51 -5.53
C MET A 125 17.32 3.47 -6.45
N ARG A 126 17.71 2.98 -7.63
CA ARG A 126 18.27 3.80 -8.70
C ARG A 126 17.15 4.49 -9.47
N LEU A 127 16.72 5.64 -8.94
CA LEU A 127 15.70 6.48 -9.57
C LEU A 127 16.13 6.96 -10.97
N GLY A 128 15.13 7.09 -11.85
CA GLY A 128 15.29 7.64 -13.19
C GLY A 128 15.38 9.17 -13.23
N SER A 129 15.00 9.74 -14.36
CA SER A 129 14.99 11.19 -14.58
C SER A 129 13.84 11.94 -13.92
N VAL A 130 12.84 11.23 -13.38
CA VAL A 130 11.63 11.82 -12.80
C VAL A 130 11.15 11.05 -11.56
N GLN A 131 10.63 11.79 -10.58
CA GLN A 131 9.89 11.26 -9.43
C GLN A 131 8.81 12.27 -9.02
N SER A 132 7.55 11.84 -9.05
CA SER A 132 6.41 12.63 -8.58
C SER A 132 6.11 12.34 -7.11
N GLY A 133 5.66 13.36 -6.39
CA GLY A 133 5.32 13.24 -4.97
C GLY A 133 5.02 14.58 -4.30
N ILE A 134 4.66 14.52 -3.02
CA ILE A 134 4.64 15.72 -2.17
C ILE A 134 6.10 16.12 -1.95
N PHE A 135 6.55 17.21 -2.55
CA PHE A 135 7.93 17.67 -2.42
C PHE A 135 8.09 18.60 -1.21
N HIS A 136 9.19 18.41 -0.48
CA HIS A 136 9.64 19.25 0.62
C HIS A 136 11.11 19.66 0.41
N GLY A 137 11.35 20.96 0.27
CA GLY A 137 12.70 21.48 0.05
C GLY A 137 12.69 22.98 -0.24
N GLY A 138 13.82 23.65 -0.02
CA GLY A 138 13.93 25.08 -0.37
C GLY A 138 12.98 26.02 0.37
N GLY A 139 12.46 25.61 1.53
CA GLY A 139 11.44 26.36 2.26
C GLY A 139 10.03 26.29 1.65
N VAL A 140 9.82 25.44 0.64
CA VAL A 140 8.52 25.24 0.00
C VAL A 140 8.02 23.80 0.17
N THR A 141 6.71 23.63 0.05
CA THR A 141 6.05 22.32 -0.07
C THR A 141 5.16 22.33 -1.28
N VAL A 142 5.35 21.37 -2.20
CA VAL A 142 4.58 21.24 -3.43
C VAL A 142 3.80 19.93 -3.38
N ALA A 143 2.49 20.00 -3.19
CA ALA A 143 1.63 18.84 -2.96
C ALA A 143 1.61 17.83 -4.14
N ARG A 144 1.78 18.33 -5.36
CA ARG A 144 1.82 17.53 -6.60
C ARG A 144 3.12 17.77 -7.36
N GLY A 145 4.23 17.81 -6.65
CA GLY A 145 5.54 18.11 -7.23
C GLY A 145 5.96 17.02 -8.22
N VAL A 146 6.50 17.43 -9.37
CA VAL A 146 7.19 16.53 -10.30
C VAL A 146 8.67 16.91 -10.28
N CYS A 147 9.46 16.12 -9.55
CA CYS A 147 10.90 16.34 -9.48
C CYS A 147 11.59 15.72 -10.69
N VAL A 148 12.49 16.46 -11.32
CA VAL A 148 13.24 16.01 -12.50
C VAL A 148 14.74 16.20 -12.32
N ARG A 149 15.53 15.26 -12.84
CA ARG A 149 16.99 15.40 -13.01
C ARG A 149 17.27 16.09 -14.35
N LEU A 150 18.22 17.02 -14.36
CA LEU A 150 18.51 17.88 -15.49
C LEU A 150 20.00 17.82 -15.85
N GLY A 151 20.25 17.90 -17.16
CA GLY A 151 21.57 17.91 -17.74
C GLY A 151 22.14 16.50 -17.96
N GLU A 152 23.22 16.42 -18.74
CA GLU A 152 23.75 15.14 -19.23
C GLU A 152 24.27 14.24 -18.10
N THR A 153 24.83 14.85 -17.06
CA THR A 153 25.37 14.15 -15.90
C THR A 153 24.50 14.29 -14.66
N SER A 154 23.25 14.77 -14.82
CA SER A 154 22.35 15.09 -13.71
C SER A 154 22.93 16.15 -12.77
N GLU A 155 23.49 17.21 -13.34
CA GLU A 155 24.14 18.32 -12.65
C GLU A 155 23.16 19.06 -11.72
N LEU A 156 21.93 19.25 -12.20
CA LEU A 156 20.85 19.93 -11.48
C LEU A 156 19.63 19.03 -11.34
N SER A 157 18.79 19.39 -10.38
CA SER A 157 17.46 18.84 -10.18
C SER A 157 16.48 19.99 -9.98
N ALA A 158 15.22 19.80 -10.37
CA ALA A 158 14.18 20.81 -10.21
C ALA A 158 12.84 20.19 -9.83
N CYS A 159 12.00 20.95 -9.13
CA CYS A 159 10.63 20.56 -8.80
C CYS A 159 9.65 21.44 -9.58
N PHE A 160 8.98 20.83 -10.55
CA PHE A 160 7.89 21.46 -11.29
C PHE A 160 6.60 21.36 -10.49
N ASN A 161 5.85 22.46 -10.44
CA ASN A 161 4.55 22.56 -9.81
C ASN A 161 3.44 22.60 -10.88
N PRO A 162 2.69 21.51 -11.08
CA PRO A 162 1.59 21.43 -12.05
C PRO A 162 0.47 22.45 -11.83
N ASP A 163 0.31 22.96 -10.60
CA ASP A 163 -0.79 23.86 -10.25
C ASP A 163 -0.50 25.30 -10.67
N THR A 164 0.78 25.67 -10.71
CA THR A 164 1.25 27.03 -11.05
C THR A 164 2.01 27.08 -12.38
N LEU A 165 2.33 25.92 -12.97
CA LEU A 165 3.15 25.78 -14.17
C LEU A 165 4.54 26.44 -14.02
N SER A 166 5.13 26.33 -12.82
CA SER A 166 6.41 26.93 -12.45
C SER A 166 7.38 25.92 -11.83
N TYR A 167 8.65 26.31 -11.74
CA TYR A 167 9.67 25.58 -10.99
C TYR A 167 9.85 26.23 -9.62
N ASP A 168 9.41 25.54 -8.58
CA ASP A 168 9.36 26.09 -7.23
C ASP A 168 10.66 25.85 -6.45
N ALA A 169 11.46 24.88 -6.90
CA ALA A 169 12.82 24.65 -6.41
C ALA A 169 13.73 24.17 -7.55
N VAL A 170 14.98 24.60 -7.50
CA VAL A 170 16.10 24.10 -8.33
C VAL A 170 17.28 23.89 -7.39
N TRP A 171 17.99 22.78 -7.51
CA TRP A 171 19.10 22.43 -6.64
C TRP A 171 20.16 21.59 -7.36
N SER A 172 21.34 21.48 -6.76
CA SER A 172 22.48 20.67 -7.25
C SER A 172 22.95 19.69 -6.17
N GLY A 173 23.69 18.65 -6.57
CA GLY A 173 24.37 17.74 -5.64
C GLY A 173 23.49 16.64 -5.05
N GLY A 174 22.41 16.29 -5.74
CA GLY A 174 21.48 15.23 -5.35
C GLY A 174 20.16 15.33 -6.10
N PHE A 175 19.19 14.49 -5.70
CA PHE A 175 17.84 14.52 -6.25
C PHE A 175 16.82 14.59 -5.12
N VAL A 176 16.17 13.48 -4.80
CA VAL A 176 15.26 13.37 -3.67
C VAL A 176 15.61 12.14 -2.85
N LYS A 177 15.35 12.22 -1.56
CA LYS A 177 15.43 11.12 -0.61
C LYS A 177 14.10 10.93 0.10
N PHE A 178 13.96 9.77 0.72
CA PHE A 178 12.76 9.34 1.43
C PHE A 178 13.07 9.16 2.91
N SER A 179 12.04 9.25 3.76
CA SER A 179 12.21 8.83 5.16
C SER A 179 12.31 7.30 5.24
N SER A 180 12.90 6.74 6.29
CA SER A 180 12.82 5.28 6.53
C SER A 180 11.49 4.86 7.15
N PHE A 181 10.61 5.82 7.46
CA PHE A 181 9.36 5.57 8.16
C PHE A 181 8.35 4.91 7.21
N ARG A 182 7.87 3.71 7.56
CA ARG A 182 6.96 2.90 6.74
C ARG A 182 7.46 2.70 5.30
N HIS A 183 8.68 2.16 5.17
CA HIS A 183 9.38 1.95 3.88
C HIS A 183 9.52 3.22 3.01
N GLY A 184 9.40 4.40 3.61
CA GLY A 184 9.43 5.70 2.92
C GLY A 184 8.12 6.17 2.31
N PHE A 185 7.01 5.47 2.55
CA PHE A 185 5.67 5.89 2.08
C PHE A 185 5.11 7.10 2.83
N LEU A 186 5.83 7.64 3.81
CA LEU A 186 5.45 8.84 4.54
C LEU A 186 6.50 9.94 4.39
N HIS A 187 6.08 11.16 4.67
CA HIS A 187 6.88 12.40 4.58
C HIS A 187 7.28 12.87 3.18
N GLY A 188 6.83 12.20 2.11
CA GLY A 188 7.00 12.68 0.74
C GLY A 188 8.44 12.68 0.24
N LEU A 189 8.70 13.46 -0.82
CA LEU A 189 10.02 13.63 -1.43
C LEU A 189 10.78 14.73 -0.68
N ILE A 190 11.94 14.39 -0.12
CA ILE A 190 12.78 15.34 0.61
C ILE A 190 13.93 15.75 -0.30
N MET A 191 14.12 17.06 -0.50
CA MET A 191 15.23 17.59 -1.30
C MET A 191 16.59 17.13 -0.75
N GLU A 192 17.44 16.61 -1.63
CA GLU A 192 18.83 16.30 -1.35
C GLU A 192 19.75 17.20 -2.18
N GLY A 193 20.58 17.99 -1.50
CA GLY A 193 21.56 18.86 -2.14
C GLY A 193 21.44 20.32 -1.72
N GLN A 194 21.95 21.21 -2.55
CA GLN A 194 22.05 22.65 -2.29
C GLN A 194 21.19 23.44 -3.27
N LEU A 195 20.41 24.39 -2.77
CA LEU A 195 19.57 25.25 -3.59
C LEU A 195 20.39 26.06 -4.59
N ARG A 196 19.79 26.27 -5.76
CA ARG A 196 20.26 27.13 -6.83
C ARG A 196 19.23 28.21 -7.13
N ALA A 197 19.64 29.18 -7.95
CA ALA A 197 18.70 30.15 -8.49
C ALA A 197 17.61 29.40 -9.28
N LYS A 198 16.35 29.73 -8.98
CA LYS A 198 15.18 29.24 -9.71
C LYS A 198 14.64 30.33 -10.62
N PRO A 199 13.96 29.99 -11.73
CA PRO A 199 13.34 30.99 -12.57
C PRO A 199 12.26 31.79 -11.81
N GLU A 200 12.02 33.01 -12.24
CA GLU A 200 10.91 33.81 -11.75
C GLU A 200 9.59 33.10 -12.09
N ALA A 201 8.75 32.87 -11.07
CA ALA A 201 7.46 32.23 -11.26
C ALA A 201 6.46 33.27 -11.80
N LYS A 202 6.01 33.09 -13.04
CA LYS A 202 4.91 33.88 -13.61
C LYS A 202 3.70 32.99 -13.77
N LYS A 203 2.75 33.12 -12.84
CA LYS A 203 1.47 32.43 -12.94
C LYS A 203 0.77 32.88 -14.23
N PRO A 204 0.25 31.96 -15.05
CA PRO A 204 -0.53 32.34 -16.23
C PRO A 204 -1.70 33.26 -15.85
N SER A 205 -1.89 34.33 -16.64
CA SER A 205 -3.03 35.24 -16.47
C SER A 205 -4.33 34.69 -17.05
N GLN A 206 -4.22 33.74 -17.97
CA GLN A 206 -5.35 33.05 -18.60
C GLN A 206 -5.62 31.70 -17.90
N PRO A 207 -6.82 31.12 -18.07
CA PRO A 207 -7.10 29.76 -17.61
C PRO A 207 -6.05 28.78 -18.12
N HIS A 208 -5.55 27.93 -17.24
CA HIS A 208 -4.51 26.96 -17.57
C HIS A 208 -4.88 25.56 -17.11
N LYS A 209 -4.33 24.55 -17.80
CA LYS A 209 -4.51 23.14 -17.48
C LYS A 209 -3.18 22.41 -17.66
N TYR A 210 -2.74 21.70 -16.64
CA TYR A 210 -1.65 20.73 -16.76
C TYR A 210 -2.13 19.50 -17.55
N LEU A 211 -1.37 19.09 -18.56
CA LEU A 211 -1.72 17.94 -19.43
C LEU A 211 -0.88 16.71 -19.12
N GLY A 212 0.28 16.86 -18.48
CA GLY A 212 1.19 15.75 -18.19
C GLY A 212 2.63 16.06 -18.52
N PHE A 213 3.43 15.02 -18.72
CA PHE A 213 4.80 15.15 -19.21
C PHE A 213 5.16 14.03 -20.19
N TYR A 214 6.01 14.37 -21.14
CA TYR A 214 6.66 13.45 -22.06
C TYR A 214 8.04 13.05 -21.53
N ARG A 215 8.45 11.82 -21.82
CA ARG A 215 9.81 11.33 -21.61
C ARG A 215 10.46 11.08 -22.95
N HIS A 216 11.72 11.49 -23.08
CA HIS A 216 12.52 11.20 -24.27
C HIS A 216 14.00 11.07 -23.87
N GLY A 217 14.44 9.82 -23.71
CA GLY A 217 15.70 9.51 -23.05
C GLY A 217 15.76 10.12 -21.65
N LYS A 218 16.80 10.90 -21.36
CA LYS A 218 16.96 11.60 -20.07
C LYS A 218 16.05 12.83 -19.91
N ARG A 219 15.44 13.31 -21.00
CA ARG A 219 14.65 14.55 -20.96
C ARG A 219 13.23 14.28 -20.49
N VAL A 220 12.73 15.20 -19.68
CA VAL A 220 11.33 15.29 -19.26
C VAL A 220 10.82 16.62 -19.79
N VAL A 221 9.75 16.59 -20.59
CA VAL A 221 9.15 17.79 -21.21
C VAL A 221 7.71 17.90 -20.72
N PHE A 222 7.40 18.99 -20.03
CA PHE A 222 6.06 19.20 -19.49
C PHE A 222 5.14 19.71 -20.59
N ALA A 223 3.88 19.25 -20.55
CA ALA A 223 2.84 19.70 -21.44
C ALA A 223 1.72 20.35 -20.63
N TYR A 224 1.29 21.52 -21.06
CA TYR A 224 0.18 22.25 -20.46
C TYR A 224 -0.49 23.16 -21.48
N ARG A 225 -1.72 23.57 -21.17
CA ARG A 225 -2.49 24.51 -21.98
C ARG A 225 -2.69 25.82 -21.22
N ILE A 226 -2.55 26.94 -21.91
CA ILE A 226 -2.87 28.29 -21.42
C ILE A 226 -3.81 28.93 -22.45
N GLY A 227 -5.03 29.27 -22.04
CA GLY A 227 -6.10 29.61 -22.98
C GLY A 227 -6.38 28.44 -23.91
N ASP A 228 -6.26 28.68 -25.22
CA ASP A 228 -6.47 27.67 -26.27
C ASP A 228 -5.16 27.10 -26.84
N VAL A 229 -4.00 27.51 -26.30
CA VAL A 229 -2.69 27.13 -26.84
C VAL A 229 -2.04 26.10 -25.93
N GLU A 230 -1.64 24.97 -26.51
CA GLU A 230 -0.81 23.96 -25.85
C GLU A 230 0.66 24.31 -25.98
N TYR A 231 1.40 24.17 -24.89
CA TYR A 231 2.81 24.48 -24.77
C TYR A 231 3.59 23.24 -24.36
N LEU A 232 4.82 23.16 -24.85
CA LEU A 232 5.86 22.33 -24.27
C LEU A 232 6.80 23.21 -23.44
N ASP A 233 7.24 22.67 -22.31
CA ASP A 233 8.20 23.27 -21.39
C ASP A 233 9.31 22.28 -21.08
N ALA A 234 10.49 22.55 -21.63
CA ALA A 234 11.64 21.67 -21.58
C ALA A 234 12.72 22.26 -20.66
N PRO A 235 12.78 21.88 -19.38
CA PRO A 235 13.87 22.27 -18.49
C PRO A 235 15.17 21.57 -18.86
N TRP A 236 16.31 22.22 -18.59
CA TRP A 236 17.65 21.68 -18.78
C TRP A 236 18.71 22.43 -17.98
N VAL A 237 19.96 22.12 -18.30
CA VAL A 237 21.17 22.82 -17.86
C VAL A 237 21.84 23.46 -19.07
N GLU A 238 22.06 24.76 -19.02
CA GLU A 238 22.86 25.51 -19.99
C GLU A 238 23.95 26.28 -19.24
N ASN A 239 25.21 26.09 -19.64
CA ASN A 239 26.37 26.71 -18.98
C ASN A 239 26.42 26.48 -17.46
N GLY A 240 25.94 25.32 -16.98
CA GLY A 240 25.92 24.95 -15.57
C GLY A 240 24.78 25.58 -14.75
N GLU A 241 23.90 26.36 -15.39
CA GLU A 241 22.74 26.97 -14.76
C GLU A 241 21.43 26.39 -15.29
N PHE A 242 20.36 26.55 -14.53
CA PHE A 242 19.04 26.11 -14.95
C PHE A 242 18.57 26.95 -16.15
N ALA A 243 18.12 26.26 -17.19
CA ALA A 243 17.45 26.84 -18.33
C ALA A 243 16.13 26.11 -18.58
N ARG A 244 15.18 26.80 -19.22
CA ARG A 244 13.97 26.16 -19.74
C ARG A 244 13.59 26.78 -21.07
N GLU A 245 13.15 25.95 -21.99
CA GLU A 245 12.60 26.37 -23.27
C GLU A 245 11.08 26.18 -23.25
N VAL A 246 10.34 27.23 -23.59
CA VAL A 246 8.87 27.23 -23.57
C VAL A 246 8.36 27.79 -24.88
N ALA A 247 7.55 27.03 -25.58
CA ALA A 247 6.93 27.44 -26.84
C ALA A 247 5.65 26.63 -27.10
N PRO A 248 4.71 27.16 -27.91
CA PRO A 248 3.61 26.37 -28.43
C PRO A 248 4.10 25.08 -29.07
N VAL A 249 3.37 23.97 -28.90
CA VAL A 249 3.76 22.63 -29.39
C VAL A 249 4.26 22.67 -30.84
N GLU A 250 3.52 23.34 -31.73
CA GLU A 250 3.82 23.44 -33.17
C GLU A 250 5.18 24.08 -33.48
N THR A 251 5.67 24.94 -32.60
CA THR A 251 6.90 25.73 -32.81
C THR A 251 8.05 25.32 -31.90
N HIS A 252 7.80 24.46 -30.92
CA HIS A 252 8.80 24.06 -29.95
C HIS A 252 9.93 23.24 -30.64
N PRO A 253 11.22 23.50 -30.35
CA PRO A 253 12.31 22.74 -30.96
C PRO A 253 12.28 21.23 -30.66
N LEU A 254 11.79 20.87 -29.47
CA LEU A 254 11.55 19.47 -29.06
C LEU A 254 10.14 18.94 -29.38
N ARG A 255 9.40 19.53 -30.34
CA ARG A 255 8.03 19.07 -30.66
C ARG A 255 7.92 17.60 -31.02
N GLU A 256 8.98 16.99 -31.58
CA GLU A 256 9.00 15.57 -31.94
C GLU A 256 8.89 14.63 -30.71
N VAL A 257 9.07 15.14 -29.48
CA VAL A 257 8.88 14.39 -28.23
C VAL A 257 7.48 13.76 -28.13
N VAL A 258 6.49 14.34 -28.80
CA VAL A 258 5.10 13.86 -28.78
C VAL A 258 4.91 12.53 -29.53
N GLN A 259 5.88 12.14 -30.35
CA GLN A 259 5.87 10.88 -31.12
C GLN A 259 6.49 9.70 -30.33
N GLY A 260 7.08 9.97 -29.17
CA GLY A 260 7.79 9.00 -28.35
C GLY A 260 9.31 9.16 -28.39
N GLY A 261 9.99 8.51 -27.46
CA GLY A 261 11.44 8.57 -27.32
C GLY A 261 12.09 7.19 -27.32
N PRO A 262 13.43 7.12 -27.20
CA PRO A 262 14.09 5.83 -27.05
C PRO A 262 13.78 5.19 -25.70
N SER A 263 13.48 3.88 -25.71
CA SER A 263 13.39 2.99 -24.54
C SER A 263 14.51 3.22 -23.51
N GLN A 264 14.12 3.41 -22.26
CA GLN A 264 14.99 3.62 -21.11
C GLN A 264 15.29 2.32 -20.36
N TRP A 265 14.40 1.34 -20.47
CA TRP A 265 14.45 0.07 -19.74
C TRP A 265 14.29 -1.13 -20.69
N PRO A 266 15.23 -1.33 -21.63
CA PRO A 266 15.13 -2.43 -22.58
C PRO A 266 15.27 -3.83 -21.92
N GLN A 267 15.66 -3.90 -20.65
CA GLN A 267 15.89 -5.15 -19.92
C GLN A 267 14.58 -5.91 -19.70
N SER A 268 14.66 -7.23 -19.79
CA SER A 268 13.60 -8.17 -19.39
C SER A 268 14.12 -9.07 -18.28
N LEU A 269 13.30 -9.32 -17.26
CA LEU A 269 13.63 -10.10 -16.08
C LEU A 269 12.71 -11.30 -16.00
N ASP A 270 13.27 -12.50 -15.88
CA ASP A 270 12.48 -13.72 -15.75
C ASP A 270 12.35 -14.14 -14.30
N THR A 271 11.14 -14.51 -13.89
CA THR A 271 10.86 -15.12 -12.58
C THR A 271 10.09 -16.42 -12.73
N LYS A 272 10.11 -17.26 -11.70
CA LYS A 272 9.43 -18.54 -11.71
C LYS A 272 7.92 -18.37 -11.45
N ILE A 273 7.11 -19.22 -12.08
CA ILE A 273 5.72 -19.43 -11.70
C ILE A 273 5.62 -20.78 -10.97
N VAL A 274 5.11 -20.77 -9.75
CA VAL A 274 4.89 -21.96 -8.91
C VAL A 274 3.40 -22.29 -8.92
N TYR A 275 3.02 -23.43 -9.50
CA TYR A 275 1.62 -23.84 -9.56
C TYR A 275 1.10 -24.33 -8.21
N GLY A 276 -0.14 -23.99 -7.90
CA GLY A 276 -0.86 -24.57 -6.79
C GLY A 276 -1.42 -25.94 -7.13
N GLU A 277 -1.42 -26.85 -6.16
CA GLU A 277 -2.04 -28.19 -6.30
C GLU A 277 -3.41 -28.27 -5.58
N GLY A 278 -3.93 -27.11 -5.13
CA GLY A 278 -5.14 -27.03 -4.33
C GLY A 278 -6.43 -27.36 -5.09
N HIS A 279 -7.44 -27.83 -4.35
CA HIS A 279 -8.82 -28.03 -4.82
C HIS A 279 -9.82 -27.44 -3.82
N PRO A 280 -10.98 -26.91 -4.27
CA PRO A 280 -11.43 -26.83 -5.67
C PRO A 280 -10.74 -25.74 -6.49
N TYR A 281 -9.94 -24.86 -5.87
CA TYR A 281 -9.16 -23.84 -6.54
C TYR A 281 -7.66 -24.07 -6.32
N ALA A 282 -6.88 -23.97 -7.38
CA ALA A 282 -5.43 -23.89 -7.33
C ALA A 282 -5.01 -22.41 -7.26
N ILE A 283 -3.96 -22.13 -6.48
CA ILE A 283 -3.38 -20.79 -6.36
C ILE A 283 -1.96 -20.86 -6.90
N ASP A 284 -1.71 -20.15 -8.00
CA ASP A 284 -0.39 -20.06 -8.59
C ASP A 284 0.34 -18.83 -8.02
N THR A 285 1.62 -19.00 -7.71
CA THR A 285 2.50 -17.91 -7.27
C THR A 285 3.39 -17.48 -8.41
N VAL A 286 3.23 -16.24 -8.86
CA VAL A 286 4.20 -15.59 -9.75
C VAL A 286 5.22 -14.89 -8.88
N GLU A 287 6.47 -15.34 -8.92
CA GLU A 287 7.55 -14.70 -8.15
C GLU A 287 7.83 -13.28 -8.69
N LEU A 288 8.21 -12.36 -7.80
CA LEU A 288 8.55 -10.98 -8.17
C LEU A 288 10.05 -10.85 -8.49
N PRO A 289 10.47 -9.99 -9.43
CA PRO A 289 11.88 -9.75 -9.76
C PRO A 289 12.56 -8.87 -8.70
N VAL A 290 12.67 -9.39 -7.47
CA VAL A 290 13.21 -8.67 -6.31
C VAL A 290 14.70 -8.34 -6.46
N ASP A 291 15.43 -9.15 -7.22
CA ASP A 291 16.77 -8.82 -7.71
C ASP A 291 16.64 -8.19 -9.11
N ASN A 292 16.71 -6.86 -9.17
CA ASN A 292 16.59 -6.13 -10.42
C ASN A 292 17.65 -5.01 -10.54
N PRO A 293 18.02 -4.58 -11.76
CA PRO A 293 19.11 -3.63 -12.01
C PRO A 293 18.95 -2.25 -11.35
N TRP A 294 17.74 -1.94 -10.88
CA TRP A 294 17.39 -0.65 -10.30
C TRP A 294 17.25 -0.68 -8.78
N ASN A 295 17.47 -1.83 -8.15
CA ASN A 295 17.16 -2.05 -6.73
C ASN A 295 15.71 -1.61 -6.39
N ALA A 296 14.79 -1.73 -7.35
CA ALA A 296 13.42 -1.26 -7.17
C ALA A 296 12.68 -2.24 -6.26
N PRO A 297 12.15 -1.79 -5.11
CA PRO A 297 11.25 -2.61 -4.32
C PRO A 297 9.92 -2.81 -5.06
N LEU A 298 9.33 -4.01 -4.98
CA LEU A 298 8.09 -4.35 -5.68
C LEU A 298 6.89 -4.43 -4.73
N PHE A 299 6.58 -3.33 -4.04
CA PHE A 299 5.35 -3.23 -3.25
C PHE A 299 4.18 -3.00 -4.19
N CYS A 300 3.61 -4.08 -4.71
CA CYS A 300 2.54 -4.05 -5.71
C CYS A 300 1.31 -3.32 -5.14
N GLY A 301 0.85 -2.27 -5.83
CA GLY A 301 -0.35 -1.50 -5.48
C GLY A 301 -1.58 -1.99 -6.23
N GLY A 302 -1.42 -2.36 -7.50
CA GLY A 302 -2.52 -2.81 -8.35
C GLY A 302 -2.02 -3.51 -9.61
N HIS A 303 -2.93 -4.21 -10.29
CA HIS A 303 -2.66 -4.86 -11.57
C HIS A 303 -3.93 -4.91 -12.41
N ASP A 304 -3.77 -5.09 -13.71
CA ASP A 304 -4.85 -5.42 -14.64
C ASP A 304 -4.28 -6.10 -15.90
N PHE A 305 -5.14 -6.73 -16.69
CA PHE A 305 -4.74 -7.51 -17.85
C PHE A 305 -4.92 -6.75 -19.16
N LEU A 306 -3.96 -6.93 -20.06
CA LEU A 306 -4.04 -6.52 -21.45
C LEU A 306 -4.83 -7.57 -22.25
N PRO A 307 -5.41 -7.20 -23.42
CA PRO A 307 -6.21 -8.12 -24.24
C PRO A 307 -5.46 -9.38 -24.71
N ASP A 308 -4.14 -9.35 -24.76
CA ASP A 308 -3.29 -10.49 -25.12
C ASP A 308 -3.07 -11.48 -23.96
N GLY A 309 -3.62 -11.20 -22.78
CA GLY A 309 -3.49 -12.02 -21.57
C GLY A 309 -2.22 -11.74 -20.76
N SER A 310 -1.37 -10.79 -21.19
CA SER A 310 -0.33 -10.23 -20.34
C SER A 310 -0.93 -9.24 -19.33
N ALA A 311 -0.15 -8.80 -18.34
CA ALA A 311 -0.62 -7.93 -17.27
C ALA A 311 0.28 -6.70 -17.13
N LEU A 312 -0.28 -5.65 -16.57
CA LEU A 312 0.46 -4.52 -16.03
C LEU A 312 0.34 -4.55 -14.51
N VAL A 313 1.43 -4.33 -13.80
CA VAL A 313 1.50 -4.30 -12.33
C VAL A 313 2.15 -3.00 -11.89
N CYS A 314 1.46 -2.18 -11.10
CA CYS A 314 2.02 -0.95 -10.54
C CYS A 314 2.55 -1.17 -9.12
N THR A 315 3.57 -0.40 -8.72
CA THR A 315 4.15 -0.44 -7.38
C THR A 315 3.99 0.88 -6.65
N MET A 316 3.94 0.83 -5.31
CA MET A 316 3.82 2.03 -4.48
C MET A 316 5.03 2.97 -4.61
N GLN A 317 6.16 2.51 -5.13
CA GLN A 317 7.32 3.35 -5.46
C GLN A 317 7.10 4.20 -6.72
N GLY A 318 6.08 3.87 -7.53
CA GLY A 318 5.74 4.60 -8.73
C GLY A 318 6.19 3.96 -10.04
N ASP A 319 6.55 2.67 -10.03
CA ASP A 319 6.85 1.91 -11.24
C ASP A 319 5.59 1.21 -11.76
N VAL A 320 5.54 0.96 -13.07
CA VAL A 320 4.60 0.05 -13.73
C VAL A 320 5.39 -0.97 -14.52
N TRP A 321 5.06 -2.24 -14.36
CA TRP A 321 5.72 -3.36 -14.99
C TRP A 321 4.76 -4.07 -15.93
N HIS A 322 5.19 -4.33 -17.16
CA HIS A 322 4.56 -5.31 -18.04
C HIS A 322 5.05 -6.70 -17.67
N VAL A 323 4.10 -7.62 -17.53
CA VAL A 323 4.35 -9.01 -17.12
C VAL A 323 3.67 -9.93 -18.11
N SER A 324 4.45 -10.81 -18.71
CA SER A 324 3.98 -11.77 -19.72
C SER A 324 4.41 -13.19 -19.37
N GLY A 325 3.97 -14.18 -20.15
CA GLY A 325 4.36 -15.58 -19.96
C GLY A 325 3.49 -16.37 -18.96
N PHE A 326 2.34 -15.84 -18.54
CA PHE A 326 1.42 -16.53 -17.62
C PHE A 326 0.89 -17.86 -18.18
N VAL A 327 0.60 -17.89 -19.49
CA VAL A 327 0.03 -19.04 -20.16
C VAL A 327 1.15 -19.84 -20.83
N GLY A 328 1.39 -21.07 -20.38
CA GLY A 328 2.23 -21.99 -21.15
C GLY A 328 1.50 -22.52 -22.38
N ASP A 329 2.25 -22.86 -23.42
CA ASP A 329 1.81 -23.33 -24.74
C ASP A 329 1.10 -24.71 -24.74
N GLY A 330 0.63 -25.19 -23.59
CA GLY A 330 0.01 -26.51 -23.43
C GLY A 330 0.98 -27.68 -23.61
N ARG A 331 2.27 -27.44 -23.87
CA ARG A 331 3.30 -28.47 -23.94
C ARG A 331 3.94 -28.58 -22.57
N SER A 332 3.51 -29.58 -21.82
CA SER A 332 4.20 -30.00 -20.59
C SER A 332 5.67 -30.23 -20.95
N ASP A 333 6.57 -29.71 -20.10
CA ASP A 333 7.97 -30.12 -19.87
C ASP A 333 8.90 -28.91 -19.61
N ARG A 334 8.50 -27.68 -19.98
CA ARG A 334 9.26 -26.46 -19.65
C ARG A 334 8.75 -25.80 -18.36
N PRO A 335 9.64 -25.39 -17.43
CA PRO A 335 9.24 -24.56 -16.29
C PRO A 335 8.69 -23.24 -16.83
N ARG A 336 7.44 -22.92 -16.48
CA ARG A 336 6.80 -21.67 -16.88
C ARG A 336 7.40 -20.52 -16.09
N LYS A 337 7.60 -19.40 -16.76
CA LYS A 337 8.25 -18.21 -16.24
C LYS A 337 7.42 -16.99 -16.57
N ALA A 338 7.41 -16.04 -15.66
CA ALA A 338 6.90 -14.70 -15.95
C ALA A 338 8.07 -13.83 -16.41
N THR A 339 7.86 -13.09 -17.49
CA THR A 339 8.85 -12.13 -18.01
C THR A 339 8.35 -10.73 -17.70
N TRP A 340 9.17 -9.97 -16.98
CA TRP A 340 8.90 -8.64 -16.49
C TRP A 340 9.71 -7.61 -17.28
N ARG A 341 9.06 -6.55 -17.74
CA ARG A 341 9.70 -5.38 -18.34
C ARG A 341 9.12 -4.14 -17.70
N ARG A 342 9.95 -3.16 -17.36
CA ARG A 342 9.44 -1.89 -16.82
C ARG A 342 8.77 -1.09 -17.93
N PHE A 343 7.52 -0.73 -17.74
CA PHE A 343 6.70 0.05 -18.67
C PHE A 343 6.70 1.54 -18.32
N ALA A 344 6.67 1.88 -17.03
CA ALA A 344 6.70 3.27 -16.56
C ALA A 344 7.41 3.39 -15.20
N SER A 345 7.83 4.61 -14.84
CA SER A 345 8.47 4.90 -13.54
C SER A 345 8.34 6.37 -13.17
N GLY A 346 8.43 6.65 -11.87
CA GLY A 346 8.42 8.00 -11.29
C GLY A 346 7.04 8.54 -10.96
N LEU A 347 6.02 7.68 -10.88
CA LEU A 347 4.67 8.05 -10.45
C LEU A 347 4.60 8.29 -8.93
N HIS A 348 3.62 9.07 -8.46
CA HIS A 348 3.44 9.33 -7.03
C HIS A 348 2.55 8.27 -6.39
N HIS A 349 3.16 7.24 -5.79
CA HIS A 349 2.45 6.12 -5.16
C HIS A 349 1.36 5.54 -6.06
N ALA A 350 1.74 4.67 -6.99
CA ALA A 350 0.75 4.01 -7.85
C ALA A 350 -0.01 2.94 -7.05
N LEU A 351 -1.28 3.21 -6.76
CA LEU A 351 -2.15 2.42 -5.87
C LEU A 351 -3.16 1.53 -6.60
N GLY A 352 -3.35 1.74 -7.89
CA GLY A 352 -4.34 1.00 -8.67
C GLY A 352 -4.07 1.13 -10.16
N LEU A 353 -4.48 0.12 -10.92
CA LEU A 353 -4.31 0.05 -12.36
C LEU A 353 -5.62 -0.40 -13.01
N LEU A 354 -5.95 0.19 -14.15
CA LEU A 354 -7.12 -0.16 -14.96
C LEU A 354 -6.76 -0.11 -16.44
N VAL A 355 -6.98 -1.21 -17.15
CA VAL A 355 -6.84 -1.33 -18.60
C VAL A 355 -8.22 -1.35 -19.23
N THR A 356 -8.42 -0.50 -20.23
CA THR A 356 -9.67 -0.46 -21.01
C THR A 356 -9.34 -0.26 -22.49
N GLU A 357 -10.36 -0.29 -23.36
CA GLU A 357 -10.23 0.14 -24.76
C GLU A 357 -9.75 1.59 -24.89
N ARG A 358 -9.94 2.42 -23.85
CA ARG A 358 -9.45 3.79 -23.80
C ARG A 358 -7.99 3.88 -23.37
N GLY A 359 -7.33 2.79 -22.99
CA GLY A 359 -5.91 2.76 -22.61
C GLY A 359 -5.68 2.38 -21.16
N ILE A 360 -4.45 2.67 -20.69
CA ILE A 360 -3.92 2.25 -19.40
C ILE A 360 -4.02 3.43 -18.41
N PHE A 361 -4.76 3.23 -17.33
CA PHE A 361 -4.95 4.21 -16.28
C PHE A 361 -4.29 3.75 -14.98
N VAL A 362 -3.61 4.67 -14.29
CA VAL A 362 -2.96 4.42 -13.02
C VAL A 362 -3.46 5.44 -12.00
N GLN A 363 -4.03 4.95 -10.90
CA GLN A 363 -4.42 5.78 -9.78
C GLN A 363 -3.17 6.11 -8.96
N CYS A 364 -2.77 7.38 -8.98
CA CYS A 364 -1.71 7.91 -8.14
C CYS A 364 -2.34 8.74 -7.00
N ARG A 365 -1.53 9.10 -6.01
CA ARG A 365 -2.01 9.91 -4.87
C ARG A 365 -2.32 11.37 -5.24
N ASP A 366 -1.70 11.87 -6.30
CA ASP A 366 -1.86 13.25 -6.80
C ASP A 366 -2.86 13.39 -7.96
N GLN A 367 -3.07 12.34 -8.74
CA GLN A 367 -3.85 12.38 -9.98
C GLN A 367 -4.18 10.96 -10.51
N LEU A 368 -5.10 10.90 -11.46
CA LEU A 368 -5.29 9.75 -12.35
C LEU A 368 -4.41 9.97 -13.59
N VAL A 369 -3.42 9.10 -13.78
CA VAL A 369 -2.52 9.16 -14.94
C VAL A 369 -3.02 8.21 -16.02
N ARG A 370 -3.03 8.65 -17.28
CA ARG A 370 -3.16 7.76 -18.44
C ARG A 370 -1.81 7.63 -19.13
N LEU A 371 -1.33 6.40 -19.23
CA LEU A 371 -0.03 6.10 -19.83
C LEU A 371 -0.20 5.80 -21.32
N HIS A 372 0.68 6.38 -22.13
CA HIS A 372 0.71 6.17 -23.57
C HIS A 372 2.10 5.74 -24.01
N ASP A 373 2.17 4.56 -24.63
CA ASP A 373 3.27 4.15 -25.48
C ASP A 373 2.98 4.71 -26.89
N ARG A 374 3.76 5.70 -27.34
CA ARG A 374 3.50 6.43 -28.58
C ARG A 374 4.20 5.80 -29.78
N ASN A 375 5.25 5.02 -29.54
CA ASN A 375 6.10 4.44 -30.57
C ASN A 375 6.02 2.90 -30.64
N GLY A 376 5.31 2.25 -29.71
CA GLY A 376 5.12 0.81 -29.63
C GLY A 376 6.33 0.04 -29.10
N ASP A 377 7.23 0.67 -28.34
CA ASP A 377 8.45 0.05 -27.83
C ASP A 377 8.28 -0.66 -26.48
N GLY A 378 7.05 -0.68 -25.95
CA GLY A 378 6.72 -1.29 -24.67
C GLY A 378 7.08 -0.44 -23.46
N GLU A 379 7.19 0.89 -23.63
CA GLU A 379 7.35 1.87 -22.56
C GLU A 379 6.39 3.05 -22.72
N ALA A 380 5.99 3.67 -21.61
CA ALA A 380 5.17 4.88 -21.64
C ALA A 380 6.05 6.11 -21.95
N ASP A 381 5.72 6.79 -23.05
CA ASP A 381 6.32 8.07 -23.45
C ASP A 381 5.59 9.27 -22.85
N PHE A 382 4.26 9.19 -22.72
CA PHE A 382 3.43 10.29 -22.23
C PHE A 382 2.66 9.87 -20.98
N TYR A 383 2.84 10.66 -19.93
CA TYR A 383 2.21 10.51 -18.63
C TYR A 383 1.12 11.57 -18.56
N GLU A 384 -0.03 11.28 -19.15
CA GLU A 384 -1.15 12.21 -19.25
C GLU A 384 -1.78 12.42 -17.87
N CYS A 385 -1.88 13.69 -17.45
CA CYS A 385 -2.75 14.09 -16.35
C CYS A 385 -4.20 14.00 -16.83
N PHE A 386 -4.77 12.80 -16.79
CA PHE A 386 -6.15 12.58 -17.25
C PHE A 386 -7.14 13.30 -16.33
N SER A 387 -6.91 13.23 -15.01
CA SER A 387 -7.67 13.97 -14.01
C SER A 387 -6.83 14.26 -12.78
N ASN A 388 -6.86 15.49 -12.29
CA ASN A 388 -6.30 15.93 -11.00
C ASN A 388 -7.38 16.52 -10.07
N ALA A 389 -8.64 16.15 -10.32
CA ALA A 389 -9.83 16.61 -9.62
C ALA A 389 -9.91 16.12 -8.17
#